data_AF-A0A2E0ZYE6-F1
#
_entry.id   AF-A0A2E0ZYE6-F1
#
_cell.length_a   1.000
_cell.length_b   1.000
_cell.length_c   1.000
_cell.angle_alpha   90.00
_cell.angle_beta   90.00
_cell.angle_gamma   90.00
#
_symmetry.space_group_name_H-M   'P 1'
#
loop_
_entity.id
_entity.type
_entity.pdbx_description
1 polymer ?
#
loop_
_entity_poly.entity_id
_entity_poly.type
_entity_poly.pdbx_seq_one_letter_code
_entity_poly.pdbx_strand_id
1 'polypeptide(L)'
;AAEEEVYGLFNELNTNDDFDVKCTREVFVGSHFKRRRCMAAYLREAEAENAQNQLKGIDTRLSLSGVQGEVQQQTLAMEAEMAQLALDNPGFLQALRKLAELLGALNTKKAENPFYFGQ
;
A
#
# COMPACT_ATOMS: atom_id res chain seq x y z
N ALA A 1 9.70 2.17 10.06
CA ALA A 1 9.22 3.52 9.65
C ALA A 1 7.81 3.73 10.20
N ALA A 2 7.25 4.95 10.26
CA ALA A 2 5.87 5.13 10.77
C ALA A 2 4.82 4.35 9.97
N GLU A 3 5.03 4.20 8.66
CA GLU A 3 4.22 3.34 7.78
C GLU A 3 4.26 1.86 8.20
N GLU A 4 5.42 1.37 8.65
CA GLU A 4 5.61 -0.01 9.12
C GLU A 4 4.98 -0.25 10.50
N GLU A 5 4.92 0.79 11.34
CA GLU A 5 4.24 0.76 12.62
C GLU A 5 2.72 0.69 12.42
N VAL A 6 2.17 1.48 11.49
CA VAL A 6 0.75 1.43 11.12
C VAL A 6 0.39 0.06 10.55
N TYR A 7 1.13 -0.41 9.55
CA TYR A 7 0.81 -1.69 8.92
C TYR A 7 1.09 -2.89 9.82
N GLY A 8 2.10 -2.82 10.70
CA GLY A 8 2.31 -3.85 11.72
C GLY A 8 1.12 -3.96 12.68
N LEU A 9 0.66 -2.83 13.22
CA LEU A 9 -0.52 -2.81 14.10
C LEU A 9 -1.78 -3.23 13.37
N PHE A 10 -1.96 -2.81 12.12
CA PHE A 10 -3.09 -3.25 11.31
C PHE A 10 -3.08 -4.77 11.11
N ASN A 11 -1.94 -5.34 10.72
CA ASN A 11 -1.77 -6.78 10.53
C ASN A 11 -2.03 -7.58 11.83
N GLU A 12 -1.66 -7.03 12.99
CA GLU A 12 -1.90 -7.67 14.29
C GLU A 12 -3.36 -7.60 14.76
N LEU A 13 -4.08 -6.54 14.37
CA LEU A 13 -5.44 -6.26 14.86
C LEU A 13 -6.54 -6.77 13.91
N ASN A 14 -6.27 -6.79 12.61
CA ASN A 14 -7.22 -7.29 11.63
C ASN A 14 -7.30 -8.82 11.69
N THR A 15 -8.41 -9.38 11.21
CA THR A 15 -8.63 -10.85 11.24
C THR A 15 -8.59 -11.50 9.87
N ASN A 16 -8.32 -10.70 8.83
CA ASN A 16 -8.33 -11.11 7.45
C ASN A 16 -6.93 -11.02 6.84
N ASP A 17 -6.25 -12.17 6.78
CA ASP A 17 -4.90 -12.29 6.19
C ASP A 17 -4.80 -11.71 4.77
N ASP A 18 -5.90 -11.62 4.00
CA ASP A 18 -5.90 -10.99 2.68
C ASP A 18 -5.55 -9.49 2.74
N PHE A 19 -5.83 -8.84 3.87
CA PHE A 19 -5.54 -7.43 4.11
C PHE A 19 -4.12 -7.19 4.63
N ASP A 20 -3.38 -8.25 4.97
CA ASP A 20 -2.04 -8.12 5.53
C ASP A 20 -1.09 -7.38 4.58
N VAL A 21 -0.59 -6.25 5.07
CA VAL A 21 0.32 -5.39 4.32
C VAL A 21 1.75 -5.84 4.56
N LYS A 22 2.44 -6.19 3.47
CA LYS A 22 3.86 -6.52 3.49
C LYS A 22 4.65 -5.41 2.81
N CYS A 23 5.65 -4.88 3.52
CA CYS A 23 6.59 -3.91 2.98
C CYS A 23 7.88 -4.60 2.50
N THR A 24 8.10 -4.62 1.18
CA THR A 24 9.29 -5.19 0.54
C THR A 24 10.18 -4.09 -0.03
N ARG A 25 11.48 -4.37 -0.15
CA ARG A 25 12.39 -3.53 -0.95
C ARG A 25 12.56 -4.20 -2.30
N GLU A 26 11.86 -3.67 -3.30
CA GLU A 26 11.88 -4.22 -4.66
C GLU A 26 12.89 -3.47 -5.52
N VAL A 27 13.61 -4.24 -6.34
CA VAL A 27 14.50 -3.71 -7.37
C VAL A 27 13.73 -3.78 -8.67
N PHE A 28 13.39 -2.63 -9.26
CA PHE A 28 12.74 -2.63 -10.56
C PHE A 28 13.71 -3.21 -11.60
N VAL A 29 13.26 -4.18 -12.40
CA VAL A 29 14.10 -4.88 -13.38
C VAL A 29 14.73 -3.86 -14.33
N GLY A 30 16.07 -3.79 -14.36
CA GLY A 30 16.81 -2.81 -15.16
C GLY A 30 17.17 -1.49 -14.45
N SER A 31 16.83 -1.30 -13.17
CA SER A 31 17.30 -0.17 -12.36
C SER A 31 17.96 -0.67 -11.07
N HIS A 32 19.09 -0.07 -10.66
CA HIS A 32 19.72 -0.36 -9.36
C HIS A 32 19.00 0.35 -8.19
N PHE A 33 17.91 1.07 -8.46
CA PHE A 33 17.17 1.81 -7.46
C PHE A 33 16.20 0.88 -6.72
N LYS A 34 16.54 0.60 -5.46
CA LYS A 34 15.67 -0.13 -4.54
C LYS A 34 14.56 0.82 -4.08
N ARG A 35 13.31 0.56 -4.45
CA ARG A 35 12.15 1.28 -3.90
C ARG A 35 11.49 0.41 -2.84
N ARG A 36 11.15 1.01 -1.70
CA ARG A 36 10.32 0.35 -0.69
C ARG A 36 8.87 0.46 -1.16
N ARG A 37 8.16 -0.67 -1.20
CA ARG A 37 6.74 -0.76 -1.55
C ARG A 37 6.03 -1.54 -0.47
N CYS A 38 4.88 -1.05 -0.01
CA CYS A 38 4.01 -1.74 0.92
C CYS A 38 2.72 -2.12 0.19
N MET A 39 2.32 -3.39 0.26
CA MET A 39 1.10 -3.89 -0.39
C MET A 39 0.39 -4.94 0.45
N ALA A 40 -0.94 -4.83 0.49
CA ALA A 40 -1.84 -5.86 1.01
C ALA A 40 -1.72 -7.17 0.22
N ALA A 41 -2.08 -8.31 0.81
CA ALA A 41 -1.98 -9.61 0.18
C ALA A 41 -2.85 -9.72 -1.08
N TYR A 42 -4.12 -9.28 -1.01
CA TYR A 42 -5.01 -9.30 -2.17
C TYR A 42 -4.47 -8.52 -3.38
N LEU A 43 -3.78 -7.39 -3.14
CA LEU A 43 -3.15 -6.62 -4.22
C LEU A 43 -1.94 -7.34 -4.82
N ARG A 44 -1.15 -8.04 -3.99
CA ARG A 44 0.00 -8.82 -4.46
C ARG A 44 -0.47 -10.01 -5.30
N GLU A 45 -1.56 -10.65 -4.91
CA GLU A 45 -2.17 -11.74 -5.66
C GLU A 45 -2.72 -11.27 -6.99
N ALA A 46 -3.52 -10.19 -7.01
CA ALA A 46 -4.04 -9.62 -8.25
C ALA A 46 -2.91 -9.17 -9.21
N GLU A 47 -1.82 -8.60 -8.67
CA GLU A 47 -0.64 -8.25 -9.47
C GLU A 47 0.07 -9.50 -10.03
N ALA A 48 0.20 -10.56 -9.23
CA ALA A 48 0.80 -11.82 -9.66
C ALA A 48 -0.06 -12.54 -10.72
N GLU A 49 -1.38 -12.55 -10.57
CA GLU A 49 -2.31 -13.11 -11.55
C GLU A 49 -2.25 -12.36 -12.88
N ASN A 50 -2.25 -11.02 -12.83
CA ASN A 50 -2.11 -10.19 -14.03
C ASN A 50 -0.76 -10.45 -14.73
N ALA A 51 0.33 -10.57 -13.99
CA ALA A 51 1.65 -10.91 -14.54
C ALA A 51 1.70 -12.34 -15.13
N GLN A 52 1.06 -13.32 -14.49
CA GLN A 52 0.96 -14.68 -15.03
C GLN A 52 0.11 -14.75 -16.30
N ASN A 53 -1.01 -14.02 -16.36
CA ASN A 53 -1.86 -13.95 -17.55
C ASN A 53 -1.10 -13.33 -18.73
N GLN A 54 -0.25 -12.34 -18.47
CA GLN A 54 0.67 -11.78 -19.46
C GLN A 54 1.67 -12.83 -19.97
N LEU A 55 2.28 -13.62 -19.09
CA LEU A 55 3.23 -14.68 -19.47
C LEU A 55 2.57 -15.84 -20.23
N LYS A 56 1.27 -16.09 -19.98
CA LYS A 56 0.47 -17.12 -20.66
C LYS A 56 -0.11 -16.67 -22.00
N GLY A 57 0.17 -15.45 -22.45
CA GLY A 57 -0.27 -14.95 -23.76
C GLY A 57 -1.77 -14.62 -23.84
N ILE A 58 -2.44 -14.41 -22.70
CA ILE A 58 -3.81 -13.88 -22.66
C ILE A 58 -3.68 -12.36 -22.80
N ASP A 59 -4.04 -11.83 -23.97
CA ASP A 59 -3.80 -10.45 -24.44
C ASP A 59 -4.67 -9.38 -23.73
N THR A 60 -4.94 -9.56 -22.45
CA THR A 60 -5.59 -8.57 -21.59
C THR A 60 -4.60 -8.13 -20.54
N ARG A 61 -3.72 -7.19 -20.91
CA ARG A 61 -3.06 -6.33 -19.93
C ARG A 61 -4.16 -5.52 -19.25
N LEU A 62 -4.69 -6.00 -18.13
CA LEU A 62 -5.47 -5.13 -17.27
C LEU A 62 -4.52 -4.01 -16.84
N SER A 63 -4.83 -2.78 -17.27
CA SER A 63 -4.18 -1.59 -16.73
C SER A 63 -4.31 -1.60 -15.20
N LEU A 64 -3.49 -0.83 -14.49
CA LEU A 64 -3.71 -0.61 -13.04
C LEU A 64 -5.17 -0.25 -12.72
N SER A 65 -5.89 0.39 -13.65
CA SER A 65 -7.33 0.66 -13.59
C SER A 65 -8.25 -0.55 -13.80
N GLY A 66 -7.84 -1.57 -14.57
CA GLY A 66 -8.56 -2.83 -14.75
C GLY A 66 -8.47 -3.75 -13.53
N VAL A 67 -7.27 -3.86 -12.93
CA VAL A 67 -7.08 -4.51 -11.63
C VAL A 67 -7.88 -3.78 -10.54
N GLN A 68 -7.99 -2.45 -10.64
CA GLN A 68 -8.74 -1.59 -9.73
C GLN A 68 -10.21 -1.97 -9.59
N GLY A 69 -10.85 -2.53 -10.63
CA GLY A 69 -12.25 -2.97 -10.58
C GLY A 69 -12.43 -4.30 -9.84
N GLU A 70 -11.52 -5.25 -10.06
CA GLU A 70 -11.52 -6.57 -9.38
C GLU A 70 -11.22 -6.42 -7.90
N VAL A 71 -10.25 -5.58 -7.56
CA VAL A 71 -9.82 -5.37 -6.16
C VAL A 71 -10.56 -4.22 -5.46
N GLN A 72 -11.52 -3.57 -6.13
CA GLN A 72 -12.22 -2.40 -5.60
C GLN A 72 -12.94 -2.72 -4.28
N GLN A 73 -13.70 -3.83 -4.29
CA GLN A 73 -14.50 -4.25 -3.14
C GLN A 73 -13.60 -4.64 -1.97
N GLN A 74 -12.49 -5.34 -2.22
CA GLN A 74 -11.49 -5.67 -1.20
C GLN A 74 -10.85 -4.41 -0.61
N THR A 75 -10.57 -3.42 -1.46
CA THR A 75 -10.01 -2.13 -1.00
C THR A 75 -10.99 -1.38 -0.11
N LEU A 76 -12.27 -1.29 -0.50
CA LEU A 76 -13.31 -0.66 0.32
C LEU A 76 -13.53 -1.41 1.64
N ALA A 77 -13.46 -2.74 1.63
CA ALA A 77 -13.58 -3.56 2.83
C ALA A 77 -12.38 -3.34 3.78
N MET A 78 -11.17 -3.29 3.25
CA MET A 78 -9.95 -2.99 4.02
C MET A 78 -10.00 -1.58 4.63
N GLU A 79 -10.46 -0.58 3.87
CA GLU A 79 -10.66 0.79 4.37
C GLU A 79 -11.68 0.83 5.52
N ALA A 80 -12.78 0.09 5.40
CA ALA A 80 -13.78 0.00 6.46
C ALA A 80 -13.21 -0.68 7.71
N GLU A 81 -12.43 -1.75 7.57
CA GLU A 81 -11.79 -2.43 8.70
C GLU A 81 -10.76 -1.53 9.39
N MET A 82 -9.92 -0.82 8.64
CA MET A 82 -9.01 0.18 9.20
C MET A 82 -9.77 1.27 9.97
N ALA A 83 -10.89 1.75 9.44
CA ALA A 83 -11.69 2.77 10.11
C ALA A 83 -12.29 2.26 11.43
N GLN A 84 -12.82 1.04 11.46
CA GLN A 84 -13.34 0.42 12.68
C GLN A 84 -12.23 0.21 13.70
N LEU A 85 -11.09 -0.36 13.30
CA LEU A 85 -9.95 -0.56 14.17
C LEU A 85 -9.44 0.74 14.78
N ALA A 86 -9.50 1.85 14.05
CA ALA A 86 -9.10 3.16 14.57
C ALA A 86 -10.07 3.71 15.63
N LEU A 87 -11.36 3.34 15.57
CA LEU A 87 -12.33 3.68 16.59
C LEU A 87 -12.15 2.81 17.85
N ASP A 88 -11.89 1.53 17.65
CA ASP A 88 -11.82 0.54 18.73
C ASP A 88 -10.46 0.53 19.45
N ASN A 89 -9.39 0.92 18.76
CA ASN A 89 -8.02 0.84 19.25
C ASN A 89 -7.33 2.22 19.26
N PRO A 90 -7.27 2.90 20.42
CA PRO A 90 -6.60 4.20 20.53
C PRO A 90 -5.13 4.20 20.09
N GLY A 91 -4.42 3.08 20.30
CA GLY A 91 -3.04 2.90 19.85
C GLY A 91 -2.90 2.90 18.33
N PHE A 92 -3.85 2.25 17.64
CA PHE A 92 -3.88 2.25 16.18
C PHE A 92 -4.20 3.64 15.61
N LEU A 93 -5.17 4.34 16.22
CA LEU A 93 -5.47 5.74 15.86
C LEU A 93 -4.27 6.67 16.05
N GLN A 94 -3.49 6.48 17.12
CA GLN A 94 -2.28 7.25 17.36
C GLN A 94 -1.21 7.00 16.28
N ALA A 95 -1.02 5.74 15.88
CA ALA A 95 -0.11 5.39 14.79
C ALA A 95 -0.53 6.05 13.46
N LEU A 96 -1.84 6.04 13.14
CA LEU A 96 -2.37 6.71 11.95
C LEU A 96 -2.14 8.23 11.99
N ARG A 97 -2.35 8.88 13.14
CA ARG A 97 -2.09 10.33 13.31
C ARG A 97 -0.62 10.67 13.08
N LYS A 98 0.29 9.89 13.67
CA LYS A 98 1.73 10.06 13.50
C LYS A 98 2.16 9.93 12.04
N LEU A 99 1.57 8.98 11.30
CA LEU A 99 1.82 8.83 9.87
C LEU A 99 1.31 10.06 9.08
N ALA A 100 0.11 10.55 9.38
CA ALA A 100 -0.46 11.73 8.73
C ALA A 100 0.38 13.00 8.98
N GLU A 101 0.88 13.21 10.19
CA GLU A 101 1.78 14.32 10.54
C GLU A 101 3.07 14.28 9.73
N LEU A 102 3.69 13.10 9.63
CA LEU A 102 4.93 12.92 8.85
C LEU A 102 4.71 13.17 7.35
N LEU A 103 3.60 12.68 6.79
CA LEU A 103 3.24 12.94 5.39
C LEU A 103 2.96 14.43 5.15
N GLY A 104 2.29 15.10 6.09
CA GLY A 104 2.09 16.54 6.06
C GLY A 104 3.40 17.31 6.01
N ALA A 105 4.32 17.01 6.92
CA ALA A 105 5.65 17.63 6.97
C ALA A 105 6.46 17.37 5.69
N LEU A 106 6.40 16.15 5.14
CA LEU A 106 7.05 15.78 3.87
C LEU A 106 6.50 16.60 2.70
N ASN A 107 5.18 16.76 2.63
CA ASN A 107 4.53 17.55 1.58
C ASN A 107 4.88 19.04 1.69
N THR A 108 4.94 19.60 2.90
CA THR A 108 5.42 20.97 3.11
C THR A 108 6.87 21.13 2.64
N LYS A 109 7.75 20.18 2.99
CA LYS A 109 9.16 20.20 2.53
C LYS A 109 9.28 20.06 1.01
N LYS A 110 8.43 19.24 0.39
CA LYS A 110 8.36 19.12 -1.06
C LYS A 110 7.92 20.42 -1.73
N ALA A 111 6.94 21.12 -1.15
CA ALA A 111 6.48 22.41 -1.64
C ALA A 111 7.54 23.53 -1.47
N GLU A 112 8.32 23.48 -0.39
CA GLU A 112 9.45 24.40 -0.15
C GLU A 112 10.65 24.14 -1.09
N ASN A 113 10.84 22.91 -1.54
CA ASN A 113 11.97 22.49 -2.40
C ASN A 113 11.55 21.60 -3.58
N PRO A 114 10.80 22.15 -4.56
CA PRO A 114 10.30 21.37 -5.68
C PRO A 114 11.40 20.76 -6.57
N PHE A 115 12.59 21.37 -6.59
CA PHE A 115 13.72 20.90 -7.40
C PHE A 115 14.43 19.64 -6.86
N TYR A 116 14.28 19.30 -5.58
CA TYR A 116 14.97 18.15 -4.95
C TYR A 116 14.17 16.85 -4.92
N PHE A 117 12.86 16.91 -5.19
CA PHE A 117 11.96 15.75 -5.14
C PHE A 117 11.47 15.29 -6.54
N GLY A 118 12.06 15.85 -7.60
CA GLY A 118 11.70 15.60 -9.00
C GLY A 118 12.71 14.77 -9.80
N GLN A 119 13.74 14.18 -9.18
CA GLN A 119 14.67 13.24 -9.83
C GLN A 119 14.47 11.81 -9.30
#